data_AF-A0A2W5TJR0-F1
#
_entry.id   AF-A0A2W5TJR0-F1
#
_cell.length_a   1.000
_cell.length_b   1.000
_cell.length_c   1.000
_cell.angle_alpha   90.00
_cell.angle_beta   90.00
_cell.angle_gamma   90.00
#
_symmetry.space_group_name_H-M   'P 1'
#
loop_
_entity.id
_entity.type
_entity.pdbx_description
1 polymer ?
#
loop_
_entity_poly.entity_id
_entity_poly.type
_entity_poly.pdbx_seq_one_letter_code
_entity_poly.pdbx_strand_id
1 'polypeptide(L)'
;MEVVLRPINDLFLQEVVFPAFELGVVDAAPALEHLLHHLNDEDTRVLLELVLDNNGHQSFFGLSDERWNQALYRLLFHEWFRDSEGWLVTQAYPGFAGPWEETFHLALMLDDPGYPYADEEKADQHRRNFWGQPQKQHGLATLLCGVWDPIPRFPPDQVLTVDGHGVYSPQQGIARADWSWRPMMTVNRWAAKLPSALSRLLEREVKRLAPVSAPEKHEILDYWLGRVEQPPILAVSFSGLGPRASDWIRDIGHLARLIRQAAAQQQGVTAVLGMAGRGRDHGRG
;
A
#
# COMPACT_ATOMS: atom_id res chain seq x y z
N MET A 1 7.43 12.75 0.43
CA MET A 1 7.08 11.36 0.76
C MET A 1 6.42 10.71 -0.46
N GLU A 2 6.95 9.57 -0.89
CA GLU A 2 6.34 8.65 -1.84
C GLU A 2 5.59 7.56 -1.07
N VAL A 3 4.62 6.95 -1.73
CA VAL A 3 3.98 5.72 -1.27
C VAL A 3 4.15 4.63 -2.31
N VAL A 4 4.41 3.40 -1.82
CA VAL A 4 4.39 2.19 -2.64
C VAL A 4 3.32 1.26 -2.07
N LEU A 5 2.41 0.82 -2.92
CA LEU A 5 1.39 -0.17 -2.61
C LEU A 5 1.69 -1.46 -3.39
N ARG A 6 1.72 -2.60 -2.70
CA ARG A 6 2.02 -3.90 -3.33
C ARG A 6 1.01 -4.95 -2.90
N PRO A 7 0.52 -5.79 -3.82
CA PRO A 7 -0.10 -7.04 -3.43
C PRO A 7 0.91 -7.91 -2.67
N ILE A 8 0.45 -8.68 -1.70
CA ILE A 8 1.29 -9.60 -0.96
C ILE A 8 0.52 -10.87 -0.60
N ASN A 9 1.23 -11.99 -0.55
CA ASN A 9 0.66 -13.24 -0.08
C ASN A 9 0.46 -13.19 1.44
N ASP A 10 -0.80 -13.25 1.88
CA ASP A 10 -1.15 -13.21 3.31
C ASP A 10 -0.54 -14.36 4.09
N LEU A 11 -0.46 -15.57 3.50
CA LEU A 11 0.12 -16.73 4.17
C LEU A 11 1.61 -16.55 4.38
N PHE A 12 2.31 -15.94 3.41
CA PHE A 12 3.73 -15.61 3.58
C PHE A 12 3.94 -14.68 4.78
N LEU A 13 3.16 -13.61 4.86
CA LEU A 13 3.25 -12.69 6.00
C LEU A 13 2.95 -13.38 7.32
N GLN A 14 1.88 -14.18 7.38
CA GLN A 14 1.42 -14.80 8.62
C GLN A 14 2.27 -15.98 9.09
N GLU A 15 2.82 -16.79 8.17
CA GLU A 15 3.63 -17.97 8.50
C GLU A 15 5.12 -17.64 8.65
N VAL A 16 5.62 -16.63 7.93
CA VAL A 16 7.06 -16.36 7.83
C VAL A 16 7.43 -15.02 8.46
N VAL A 17 6.88 -13.92 7.93
CA VAL A 17 7.38 -12.57 8.25
C VAL A 17 6.95 -12.11 9.64
N PHE A 18 5.67 -12.20 9.99
CA PHE A 18 5.17 -11.75 11.29
C PHE A 18 5.73 -12.55 12.46
N PRO A 19 5.83 -13.90 12.40
CA PRO A 19 6.52 -14.65 13.45
C PRO A 19 7.97 -14.24 13.62
N ALA A 20 8.71 -14.01 12.52
CA ALA A 20 10.07 -13.50 12.59
C ALA A 20 10.13 -12.12 13.27
N PHE A 21 9.22 -11.20 12.94
CA PHE A 21 9.17 -9.89 13.59
C PHE A 21 8.81 -9.96 15.07
N GLU A 22 7.92 -10.87 15.46
CA GLU A 22 7.61 -11.12 16.88
C GLU A 22 8.83 -11.65 17.64
N LEU A 23 9.61 -12.56 17.05
CA LEU A 23 10.86 -13.06 17.65
C LEU A 23 11.93 -11.97 17.72
N GLY A 24 12.11 -11.24 16.61
CA GLY A 24 13.12 -10.21 16.43
C GLY A 24 12.96 -9.00 17.33
N VAL A 25 11.80 -8.87 18.00
CA VAL A 25 11.60 -7.93 19.09
C VAL A 25 12.66 -8.09 20.17
N VAL A 26 12.93 -9.34 20.54
CA VAL A 26 13.80 -9.68 21.66
C VAL A 26 15.22 -9.95 21.16
N ASP A 27 15.34 -10.75 20.10
CA ASP A 27 16.62 -11.22 19.58
C ASP A 27 16.53 -11.49 18.07
N ALA A 28 17.42 -10.87 17.29
CA ALA A 28 17.47 -11.01 15.84
C ALA A 28 17.94 -12.39 15.40
N ALA A 29 18.81 -13.09 16.13
CA ALA A 29 19.31 -14.39 15.69
C ALA A 29 18.20 -15.43 15.45
N PRO A 30 17.33 -15.77 16.43
CA PRO A 30 16.26 -16.74 16.21
C PRO A 30 15.26 -16.28 15.15
N ALA A 31 15.09 -14.97 14.98
CA ALA A 31 14.23 -14.42 13.94
C ALA A 31 14.82 -14.58 12.52
N LEU A 32 16.13 -14.34 12.36
CA LEU A 32 16.84 -14.54 11.10
C LEU A 32 16.93 -16.03 10.75
N GLU A 33 17.18 -16.89 11.73
CA GLU A 33 17.12 -18.35 11.56
C GLU A 33 15.74 -18.83 11.12
N HIS A 34 14.67 -18.30 11.71
CA HIS A 34 13.29 -18.57 11.28
C HIS A 34 13.07 -18.17 9.81
N LEU A 35 13.50 -16.97 9.41
CA LEU A 35 13.41 -16.54 8.01
C LEU A 35 14.19 -17.48 7.08
N LEU A 36 15.45 -17.78 7.41
CA LEU A 36 16.30 -18.67 6.63
C LEU A 36 15.78 -20.10 6.53
N HIS A 37 14.98 -20.56 7.50
CA HIS A 37 14.34 -21.87 7.43
C HIS A 37 13.21 -21.92 6.40
N HIS A 38 12.50 -20.82 6.19
CA HIS A 38 11.30 -20.77 5.35
C HIS A 38 11.54 -20.24 3.93
N LEU A 39 12.63 -19.50 3.70
CA LEU A 39 12.91 -18.86 2.43
C LEU A 39 13.77 -19.75 1.52
N ASN A 40 13.40 -19.84 0.25
CA ASN A 40 14.17 -20.47 -0.83
C ASN A 40 14.75 -19.44 -1.83
N ASP A 41 14.42 -18.15 -1.66
CA ASP A 41 14.95 -17.08 -2.51
C ASP A 41 16.41 -16.75 -2.17
N GLU A 42 17.34 -17.14 -3.03
CA GLU A 42 18.79 -17.04 -2.80
C GLU A 42 19.26 -15.61 -2.46
N ASP A 43 18.81 -14.61 -3.21
CA ASP A 43 19.16 -13.20 -2.97
C ASP A 43 18.76 -12.75 -1.56
N THR A 44 17.53 -13.09 -1.13
CA THR A 44 17.04 -12.72 0.21
C THR A 44 17.80 -13.51 1.27
N ARG A 45 18.06 -14.80 1.05
CA ARG A 45 18.81 -15.65 1.99
C ARG A 45 20.22 -15.12 2.23
N VAL A 46 20.96 -14.79 1.17
CA VAL A 46 22.31 -14.22 1.27
C VAL A 46 22.32 -12.93 2.09
N LEU A 47 21.34 -12.05 1.90
CA LEU A 47 21.22 -10.84 2.71
C LEU A 47 21.00 -11.17 4.20
N LEU A 48 20.14 -12.13 4.51
CA LEU A 48 19.82 -12.52 5.88
C LEU A 48 20.98 -13.24 6.58
N GLU A 49 21.71 -14.11 5.87
CA GLU A 49 22.92 -14.77 6.38
C GLU A 49 23.99 -13.73 6.75
N LEU A 50 24.21 -12.75 5.86
CA LEU A 50 25.14 -11.65 6.14
C LEU A 50 24.70 -10.77 7.32
N VAL A 51 23.40 -10.57 7.53
CA VAL A 51 22.91 -9.84 8.71
C VAL A 51 23.13 -10.66 9.98
N LEU A 52 22.85 -11.97 9.94
CA LEU A 52 23.00 -12.89 11.06
C LEU A 52 24.46 -12.95 11.55
N ASP A 53 25.40 -13.11 10.64
CA ASP A 53 26.84 -13.18 10.94
C ASP A 53 27.37 -11.91 11.63
N ASN A 54 26.77 -10.75 11.35
CA ASN A 54 27.26 -9.47 11.82
C ASN A 54 26.49 -8.90 13.02
N ASN A 55 25.25 -9.36 13.28
CA ASN A 55 24.36 -8.72 14.24
C ASN A 55 23.52 -9.69 15.10
N GLY A 56 23.87 -10.98 15.15
CA GLY A 56 23.07 -12.06 15.78
C GLY A 56 22.77 -11.96 17.29
N HIS A 57 23.10 -10.86 17.97
CA HIS A 57 22.73 -10.64 19.38
C HIS A 57 21.97 -9.33 19.61
N GLN A 58 21.63 -8.61 18.54
CA GLN A 58 20.86 -7.37 18.62
C GLN A 58 19.38 -7.64 18.37
N SER A 59 18.51 -6.74 18.79
CA SER A 59 17.11 -6.73 18.33
C SER A 59 17.06 -6.28 16.87
N PHE A 60 16.00 -6.63 16.13
CA PHE A 60 15.70 -5.94 14.86
C PHE A 60 15.53 -4.43 15.06
N PHE A 61 15.12 -4.01 16.25
CA PHE A 61 14.90 -2.63 16.59
C PHE A 61 16.22 -1.91 16.84
N GLY A 62 16.59 -1.00 15.93
CA GLY A 62 17.85 -0.28 15.97
C GLY A 62 18.97 -0.93 15.17
N LEU A 63 18.69 -2.02 14.46
CA LEU A 63 19.63 -2.65 13.55
C LEU A 63 19.87 -1.73 12.35
N SER A 64 21.04 -1.07 12.33
CA SER A 64 21.41 -0.06 11.33
C SER A 64 22.04 -0.65 10.07
N ASP A 65 21.94 -1.97 9.89
CA ASP A 65 22.51 -2.68 8.75
C ASP A 65 21.75 -2.37 7.46
N GLU A 66 22.45 -1.89 6.44
CA GLU A 66 21.86 -1.62 5.12
C GLU A 66 21.30 -2.90 4.47
N ARG A 67 21.94 -4.05 4.71
CA ARG A 67 21.51 -5.35 4.19
C ARG A 67 20.18 -5.78 4.81
N TRP A 68 19.96 -5.46 6.07
CA TRP A 68 18.66 -5.68 6.72
C TRP A 68 17.57 -4.83 6.10
N ASN A 69 17.84 -3.56 5.82
CA ASN A 69 16.88 -2.69 5.14
C ASN A 69 16.52 -3.21 3.74
N GLN A 70 17.51 -3.73 3.00
CA GLN A 70 17.28 -4.37 1.70
C GLN A 70 16.47 -5.66 1.84
N ALA A 71 16.79 -6.52 2.80
CA ALA A 71 16.03 -7.74 3.08
C ALA A 71 14.58 -7.44 3.49
N LEU A 72 14.36 -6.48 4.39
CA LEU A 72 13.03 -6.01 4.78
C LEU A 72 12.21 -5.52 3.59
N TYR A 73 12.84 -4.77 2.68
CA TYR A 73 12.14 -4.31 1.48
C TYR A 73 11.70 -5.48 0.61
N ARG A 74 12.54 -6.52 0.48
CA ARG A 74 12.20 -7.76 -0.22
C ARG A 74 11.05 -8.51 0.45
N LEU A 75 11.13 -8.71 1.77
CA LEU A 75 10.12 -9.42 2.56
C LEU A 75 8.74 -8.74 2.50
N LEU A 76 8.68 -7.41 2.45
CA LEU A 76 7.42 -6.67 2.58
C LEU A 76 6.81 -6.19 1.25
N PHE A 77 7.60 -6.08 0.19
CA PHE A 77 7.19 -5.40 -1.05
C PHE A 77 7.43 -6.20 -2.33
N HIS A 78 7.86 -7.45 -2.22
CA HIS A 78 7.85 -8.40 -3.33
C HIS A 78 6.70 -9.41 -3.19
N GLU A 79 6.28 -9.97 -4.32
CA GLU A 79 5.27 -11.01 -4.35
C GLU A 79 5.91 -12.38 -4.12
N TRP A 80 5.43 -13.09 -3.09
CA TRP A 80 5.99 -14.37 -2.65
C TRP A 80 5.10 -15.55 -3.05
N PHE A 81 5.74 -16.59 -3.57
CA PHE A 81 5.12 -17.86 -3.93
C PHE A 81 5.75 -19.00 -3.14
N ARG A 82 4.92 -19.99 -2.77
CA ARG A 82 5.36 -21.17 -2.03
C ARG A 82 5.55 -22.35 -2.98
N ASP A 83 6.75 -22.90 -3.02
CA ASP A 83 7.05 -24.16 -3.70
C ASP A 83 7.26 -25.30 -2.66
N SER A 84 7.84 -26.42 -3.10
CA SER A 84 8.14 -27.57 -2.23
C SER A 84 9.31 -27.36 -1.27
N GLU A 85 10.19 -26.39 -1.55
CA GLU A 85 11.44 -26.15 -0.83
C GLU A 85 11.34 -24.91 0.08
N GLY A 86 10.43 -23.98 -0.21
CA GLY A 86 10.17 -22.82 0.63
C GLY A 86 9.43 -21.71 -0.12
N TRP A 87 9.68 -20.48 0.30
CA TRP A 87 9.11 -19.28 -0.31
C TRP A 87 10.13 -18.60 -1.21
N LEU A 88 9.70 -18.24 -2.42
CA LEU A 88 10.52 -17.52 -3.41
C LEU A 88 9.82 -16.27 -3.96
N VAL A 89 10.63 -15.30 -4.37
CA VAL A 89 10.14 -14.08 -5.00
C VAL A 89 9.70 -14.36 -6.44
N THR A 90 8.54 -13.86 -6.81
CA THR A 90 8.03 -13.92 -8.18
C THR A 90 8.14 -12.57 -8.87
N GLN A 91 8.32 -12.59 -10.19
CA GLN A 91 8.22 -11.38 -11.03
C GLN A 91 6.76 -11.11 -11.38
N ALA A 92 5.95 -10.75 -10.39
CA ALA A 92 4.55 -10.40 -10.61
C ALA A 92 4.25 -8.95 -10.18
N TYR A 93 3.07 -8.50 -10.59
CA TYR A 93 2.62 -7.12 -10.81
C TYR A 93 3.29 -6.05 -9.92
N PRO A 94 3.84 -4.96 -10.48
CA PRO A 94 4.62 -3.96 -9.74
C PRO A 94 3.79 -3.07 -8.81
N GLY A 95 2.52 -3.38 -8.57
CA GLY A 95 1.66 -2.61 -7.67
C GLY A 95 1.44 -1.17 -8.14
N PHE A 96 1.51 -0.24 -7.20
CA PHE A 96 1.39 1.20 -7.44
C PHE A 96 2.51 1.93 -6.70
N ALA A 97 3.07 2.98 -7.31
CA ALA A 97 4.00 3.89 -6.66
C ALA A 97 3.75 5.33 -7.13
N GLY A 98 3.77 6.29 -6.20
CA GLY A 98 3.52 7.70 -6.50
C GLY A 98 3.70 8.62 -5.31
N PRO A 99 3.49 9.95 -5.47
CA PRO A 99 3.51 10.90 -4.37
C PRO A 99 2.45 10.54 -3.33
N TRP A 100 2.81 10.50 -2.05
CA TRP A 100 1.87 10.12 -0.99
C TRP A 100 0.68 11.08 -0.90
N GLU A 101 0.91 12.39 -0.96
CA GLU A 101 -0.16 13.40 -0.85
C GLU A 101 -1.22 13.23 -1.94
N GLU A 102 -0.78 13.04 -3.19
CA GLU A 102 -1.68 12.80 -4.31
C GLU A 102 -2.43 11.48 -4.15
N THR A 103 -1.72 10.41 -3.80
CA THR A 103 -2.33 9.08 -3.64
C THR A 103 -3.36 9.08 -2.51
N PHE A 104 -3.07 9.79 -1.42
CA PHE A 104 -3.97 9.95 -0.29
C PHE A 104 -5.19 10.81 -0.64
N HIS A 105 -5.02 11.86 -1.43
CA HIS A 105 -6.13 12.63 -2.01
C HIS A 105 -7.06 11.74 -2.83
N LEU A 106 -6.52 10.95 -3.75
CA LEU A 106 -7.29 10.03 -4.60
C LEU A 106 -7.99 8.93 -3.78
N ALA A 107 -7.33 8.40 -2.74
CA ALA A 107 -7.95 7.42 -1.86
C ALA A 107 -9.15 8.00 -1.10
N LEU A 108 -9.06 9.23 -0.60
CA LEU A 108 -10.19 9.91 0.04
C LEU A 108 -11.33 10.21 -0.94
N MET A 109 -11.03 10.55 -2.20
CA MET A 109 -12.07 10.70 -3.24
C MET A 109 -12.90 9.42 -3.43
N LEU A 110 -12.25 8.25 -3.32
CA LEU A 110 -12.90 6.94 -3.45
C LEU A 110 -13.63 6.50 -2.16
N ASP A 111 -12.99 6.70 -1.01
CA ASP A 111 -13.46 6.18 0.28
C ASP A 111 -14.47 7.08 1.00
N ASP A 112 -14.41 8.40 0.79
CA ASP A 112 -15.25 9.38 1.48
C ASP A 112 -16.15 10.18 0.50
N PRO A 113 -17.46 9.89 0.47
CA PRO A 113 -18.44 10.66 -0.30
C PRO A 113 -18.52 12.15 0.07
N GLY A 114 -18.12 12.51 1.30
CA GLY A 114 -18.11 13.88 1.81
C GLY A 114 -16.81 14.63 1.54
N TYR A 115 -15.78 13.97 1.01
CA TYR A 115 -14.46 14.57 0.84
C TYR A 115 -14.49 15.77 -0.13
N PRO A 116 -14.09 16.99 0.29
CA PRO A 116 -14.25 18.20 -0.52
C PRO A 116 -13.12 18.37 -1.55
N TYR A 117 -12.86 17.37 -2.39
CA TYR A 117 -11.69 17.31 -3.28
C TYR A 117 -11.58 18.43 -4.32
N ALA A 118 -12.65 19.18 -4.57
CA ALA A 118 -12.66 20.30 -5.52
C ALA A 118 -12.26 21.65 -4.90
N ASP A 119 -12.13 21.71 -3.57
CA ASP A 119 -11.76 22.90 -2.81
C ASP A 119 -10.42 22.60 -2.12
N GLU A 120 -9.31 23.10 -2.68
CA GLU A 120 -7.96 22.71 -2.23
C GLU A 120 -7.74 23.00 -0.74
N GLU A 121 -8.17 24.16 -0.26
CA GLU A 121 -8.00 24.56 1.14
C GLU A 121 -8.78 23.62 2.08
N LYS A 122 -10.04 23.32 1.75
CA LYS A 122 -10.84 22.37 2.53
C LYS A 122 -10.31 20.94 2.41
N ALA A 123 -9.84 20.55 1.24
CA ALA A 123 -9.29 19.23 0.98
C ALA A 123 -7.99 19.00 1.77
N ASP A 124 -7.12 20.02 1.82
CA ASP A 124 -5.91 20.06 2.64
C ASP A 124 -6.23 19.93 4.13
N GLN A 125 -7.15 20.76 4.63
CA GLN A 125 -7.54 20.71 6.04
C GLN A 125 -8.14 19.36 6.40
N HIS A 126 -8.97 18.80 5.52
CA HIS A 126 -9.54 17.46 5.71
C HIS A 126 -8.45 16.39 5.74
N ARG A 127 -7.48 16.40 4.79
CA ARG A 127 -6.34 15.47 4.77
C ARG A 127 -5.53 15.53 6.06
N ARG A 128 -5.20 16.74 6.54
CA ARG A 128 -4.45 16.93 7.79
C ARG A 128 -5.21 16.39 9.01
N ASN A 129 -6.51 16.67 9.10
CA ASN A 129 -7.36 16.16 10.18
C ASN A 129 -7.46 14.64 10.15
N PHE A 130 -7.69 14.07 8.97
CA PHE A 130 -7.76 12.62 8.77
C PHE A 130 -6.43 11.96 9.10
N TRP A 131 -5.30 12.51 8.64
CA TRP A 131 -3.97 12.01 8.97
C TRP A 131 -3.69 12.07 10.48
N GLY A 132 -4.17 13.10 11.18
CA GLY A 132 -4.05 13.21 12.63
C GLY A 132 -4.91 12.17 13.38
N GLN A 133 -6.11 11.87 12.87
CA GLN A 133 -7.05 10.93 13.47
C GLN A 133 -7.72 10.05 12.39
N PRO A 134 -7.03 9.00 11.91
CA PRO A 134 -7.54 8.17 10.82
C PRO A 134 -8.80 7.41 11.23
N GLN A 135 -9.78 7.38 10.33
CA GLN A 135 -11.07 6.75 10.58
C GLN A 135 -11.12 5.33 9.99
N LYS A 136 -11.20 4.30 10.85
CA LYS A 136 -11.14 2.87 10.46
C LYS A 136 -12.16 2.43 9.40
N GLN A 137 -13.26 3.17 9.24
CA GLN A 137 -14.29 2.88 8.24
C GLN A 137 -13.84 3.09 6.78
N HIS A 138 -12.81 3.89 6.54
CA HIS A 138 -12.25 4.10 5.22
C HIS A 138 -11.18 3.05 4.94
N GLY A 139 -11.12 2.57 3.69
CA GLY A 139 -10.26 1.46 3.31
C GLY A 139 -8.85 1.92 2.99
N LEU A 140 -8.65 2.32 1.74
CA LEU A 140 -7.36 2.71 1.19
C LEU A 140 -6.80 3.95 1.90
N ALA A 141 -7.64 4.94 2.23
CA ALA A 141 -7.20 6.15 2.92
C ALA A 141 -6.57 5.83 4.29
N THR A 142 -7.15 4.89 5.03
CA THR A 142 -6.64 4.46 6.35
C THR A 142 -5.37 3.61 6.22
N LEU A 143 -5.25 2.78 5.18
CA LEU A 143 -4.01 2.07 4.85
C LEU A 143 -2.88 3.07 4.55
N LEU A 144 -3.17 4.10 3.75
CA LEU A 144 -2.20 5.16 3.44
C LEU A 144 -1.83 6.01 4.65
N CYS A 145 -2.63 5.97 5.72
CA CYS A 145 -2.30 6.56 7.01
C CYS A 145 -1.31 5.74 7.85
N GLY A 146 -0.90 4.57 7.37
CA GLY A 146 -0.02 3.68 8.11
C GLY A 146 -0.71 2.93 9.24
N VAL A 147 -2.03 3.03 9.36
CA VAL A 147 -2.80 2.38 10.42
C VAL A 147 -2.88 0.90 10.15
N TRP A 148 -2.60 0.10 11.16
CA TRP A 148 -2.70 -1.36 11.12
C TRP A 148 -4.09 -1.84 11.50
N ASP A 149 -4.61 -2.76 10.67
CA ASP A 149 -5.83 -3.50 10.94
C ASP A 149 -5.77 -4.86 10.21
N PRO A 150 -5.55 -5.99 10.91
CA PRO A 150 -5.52 -6.12 12.37
C PRO A 150 -4.25 -5.52 13.01
N ILE A 151 -4.31 -5.34 14.33
CA ILE A 151 -3.15 -4.89 15.12
C ILE A 151 -2.15 -6.05 15.26
N PRO A 152 -0.89 -5.87 14.84
CA PRO A 152 0.14 -6.90 14.96
C PRO A 152 0.55 -7.08 16.43
N ARG A 153 1.23 -8.19 16.73
CA ARG A 153 1.80 -8.43 18.07
C ARG A 153 3.21 -7.85 18.26
N PHE A 154 3.82 -7.37 17.17
CA PHE A 154 5.07 -6.65 17.16
C PHE A 154 4.82 -5.15 16.91
N PRO A 155 5.70 -4.24 17.38
CA PRO A 155 5.62 -2.80 17.08
C PRO A 155 6.05 -2.52 15.62
N PRO A 156 5.12 -2.26 14.69
CA PRO A 156 5.47 -2.14 13.26
C PRO A 156 6.35 -0.91 12.97
N ASP A 157 6.21 0.15 13.78
CA ASP A 157 6.98 1.38 13.69
C ASP A 157 8.47 1.23 14.00
N GLN A 158 8.82 0.14 14.70
CA GLN A 158 10.19 -0.18 15.05
C GLN A 158 10.84 -1.16 14.05
N VAL A 159 10.03 -1.91 13.28
CA VAL A 159 10.54 -2.83 12.24
C VAL A 159 11.07 -2.08 11.03
N LEU A 160 10.31 -1.10 10.54
CA LEU A 160 10.67 -0.28 9.39
C LEU A 160 10.37 1.18 9.72
N THR A 161 11.41 1.90 10.15
CA THR A 161 11.31 3.35 10.41
C THR A 161 11.79 4.09 9.18
N VAL A 162 10.89 4.81 8.50
CA VAL A 162 11.24 5.55 7.28
C VAL A 162 11.27 7.05 7.51
N ASP A 163 10.26 7.59 8.19
CA ASP A 163 10.09 9.02 8.47
C ASP A 163 9.73 9.32 9.95
N GLY A 164 9.54 8.29 10.78
CA GLY A 164 9.47 8.41 12.25
C GLY A 164 8.07 8.69 12.81
N HIS A 165 7.01 8.44 12.03
CA HIS A 165 5.63 8.63 12.46
C HIS A 165 5.00 7.32 12.98
N GLY A 166 5.52 6.86 14.12
CA GLY A 166 5.12 5.62 14.78
C GLY A 166 4.26 5.83 16.03
N VAL A 167 3.18 5.05 16.17
CA VAL A 167 2.48 4.88 17.45
C VAL A 167 2.05 3.43 17.58
N TYR A 168 2.56 2.74 18.60
CA TYR A 168 2.14 1.38 18.91
C TYR A 168 1.69 1.26 20.37
N SER A 169 0.40 0.99 20.53
CA SER A 169 -0.26 0.78 21.82
C SER A 169 -1.37 -0.26 21.63
N PRO A 170 -1.03 -1.57 21.63
CA PRO A 170 -1.98 -2.63 21.33
C PRO A 170 -3.11 -2.70 22.37
N GLN A 171 -2.80 -2.38 23.63
CA GLN A 171 -3.80 -2.31 24.71
C GLN A 171 -4.88 -1.24 24.45
N GLN A 172 -4.52 -0.16 23.75
CA GLN A 172 -5.44 0.91 23.36
C GLN A 172 -6.04 0.69 21.96
N GLY A 173 -5.71 -0.41 21.29
CA GLY A 173 -6.22 -0.70 19.95
C GLY A 173 -5.59 0.18 18.86
N ILE A 174 -4.36 0.66 19.07
CA ILE A 174 -3.65 1.59 18.19
C ILE A 174 -2.35 0.96 17.70
N ALA A 175 -2.18 0.91 16.39
CA ALA A 175 -0.92 0.59 15.74
C ALA A 175 -0.83 1.40 14.45
N ARG A 176 0.24 2.17 14.32
CA ARG A 176 0.52 3.04 13.18
C ARG A 176 2.02 3.10 12.92
N ALA A 177 2.41 2.96 11.68
CA ALA A 177 3.79 3.04 11.23
C ALA A 177 3.87 3.58 9.80
N ASP A 178 5.08 3.89 9.33
CA ASP A 178 5.32 4.29 7.92
C ASP A 178 5.11 3.14 6.94
N TRP A 179 4.66 1.97 7.42
CA TRP A 179 4.14 0.90 6.60
C TRP A 179 2.94 0.25 7.28
N SER A 180 2.07 -0.36 6.48
CA SER A 180 0.95 -1.13 6.98
C SER A 180 0.51 -2.20 6.00
N TRP A 181 -0.32 -3.12 6.47
CA TRP A 181 -0.88 -4.20 5.68
C TRP A 181 -2.39 -4.28 5.88
N ARG A 182 -3.08 -4.78 4.85
CA ARG A 182 -4.48 -5.20 4.92
C ARG A 182 -4.62 -6.62 4.41
N PRO A 183 -5.30 -7.49 5.19
CA PRO A 183 -5.50 -8.87 4.78
C PRO A 183 -6.41 -8.96 3.56
N MET A 184 -6.24 -10.04 2.81
CA MET A 184 -7.04 -10.47 1.67
C MET A 184 -8.54 -10.30 1.92
N MET A 185 -9.05 -10.70 3.08
CA MET A 185 -10.47 -10.57 3.39
C MET A 185 -10.95 -9.12 3.35
N THR A 186 -10.12 -8.18 3.80
CA THR A 186 -10.41 -6.74 3.76
C THR A 186 -10.29 -6.21 2.34
N VAL A 187 -9.25 -6.61 1.60
CA VAL A 187 -9.04 -6.24 0.19
C VAL A 187 -10.21 -6.72 -0.68
N ASN A 188 -10.70 -7.94 -0.48
CA ASN A 188 -11.88 -8.49 -1.15
C ASN A 188 -13.14 -7.65 -0.90
N ARG A 189 -13.34 -7.15 0.33
CA ARG A 189 -14.45 -6.25 0.65
C ARG A 189 -14.31 -4.89 -0.05
N TRP A 190 -13.08 -4.38 -0.19
CA TRP A 190 -12.82 -3.15 -0.94
C TRP A 190 -13.14 -3.36 -2.42
N ALA A 191 -12.65 -4.43 -3.02
CA ALA A 191 -12.92 -4.78 -4.43
C ALA A 191 -14.43 -4.92 -4.70
N ALA A 192 -15.18 -5.55 -3.78
CA ALA A 192 -16.64 -5.66 -3.91
C ALA A 192 -17.38 -4.31 -3.88
N LYS A 193 -16.86 -3.33 -3.12
CA LYS A 193 -17.45 -1.98 -3.01
C LYS A 193 -17.00 -1.04 -4.12
N LEU A 194 -15.85 -1.32 -4.73
CA LEU A 194 -15.17 -0.45 -5.69
C LEU A 194 -16.04 0.02 -6.86
N PRO A 195 -16.86 -0.83 -7.52
CA PRO A 195 -17.74 -0.37 -8.61
C PRO A 195 -18.71 0.73 -8.18
N SER A 196 -19.27 0.61 -6.97
CA SER A 196 -20.18 1.61 -6.42
C SER A 196 -19.45 2.92 -6.06
N ALA A 197 -18.22 2.82 -5.55
CA ALA A 197 -17.40 3.98 -5.20
C ALA A 197 -17.00 4.78 -6.46
N LEU A 198 -16.53 4.09 -7.51
CA LEU A 198 -16.17 4.69 -8.78
C LEU A 198 -17.37 5.36 -9.47
N SER A 199 -18.52 4.69 -9.49
CA SER A 199 -19.75 5.26 -10.06
C SER A 199 -20.18 6.52 -9.30
N ARG A 200 -20.17 6.49 -7.96
CA ARG A 200 -20.49 7.67 -7.14
C ARG A 200 -19.50 8.81 -7.36
N LEU A 201 -18.20 8.53 -7.47
CA LEU A 201 -17.20 9.55 -7.77
C LEU A 201 -17.47 10.23 -9.10
N LEU A 202 -17.77 9.44 -10.14
CA LEU A 202 -18.11 9.97 -11.45
C LEU A 202 -19.42 10.78 -11.42
N GLU A 203 -20.43 10.34 -10.69
CA GLU A 203 -21.67 11.10 -10.51
C GLU A 203 -21.45 12.45 -9.79
N ARG A 204 -20.58 12.47 -8.77
CA ARG A 204 -20.17 13.72 -8.09
C ARG A 204 -19.49 14.66 -9.07
N GLU A 205 -18.63 14.12 -9.93
CA GLU A 205 -17.97 14.88 -10.99
C GLU A 205 -18.97 15.46 -11.99
N VAL A 206 -19.88 14.65 -12.51
CA VAL A 206 -20.92 15.12 -13.44
C VAL A 206 -21.75 16.26 -12.81
N LYS A 207 -22.12 16.14 -11.53
CA LYS A 207 -22.87 17.19 -10.82
C LYS A 207 -22.06 18.48 -10.67
N ARG A 208 -20.76 18.36 -10.35
CA ARG A 208 -19.86 19.49 -10.17
C ARG A 208 -19.59 20.25 -11.47
N LEU A 209 -19.53 19.53 -12.58
CA LEU A 209 -19.27 20.07 -13.91
C LEU A 209 -20.50 20.68 -14.57
N ALA A 210 -21.70 20.47 -14.01
CA ALA A 210 -22.95 20.93 -14.60
C ALA A 210 -22.92 22.43 -14.93
N PRO A 211 -23.35 22.83 -16.15
CA PRO A 211 -24.09 22.03 -17.12
C PRO A 211 -23.22 21.24 -18.13
N VAL A 212 -21.89 21.24 -18.00
CA VAL A 212 -21.00 20.52 -18.91
C VAL A 212 -21.12 19.02 -18.65
N SER A 213 -21.56 18.26 -19.65
CA SER A 213 -21.57 16.79 -19.61
C SER A 213 -20.25 16.28 -20.16
N ALA A 214 -19.55 15.43 -19.41
CA ALA A 214 -18.43 14.65 -19.93
C ALA A 214 -18.96 13.58 -20.90
N PRO A 215 -18.69 13.67 -22.22
CA PRO A 215 -19.15 12.66 -23.16
C PRO A 215 -18.51 11.30 -22.87
N GLU A 216 -17.26 11.27 -22.39
CA GLU A 216 -16.47 10.05 -22.13
C GLU A 216 -16.78 9.39 -20.77
N LYS A 217 -17.86 9.77 -20.08
CA LYS A 217 -18.13 9.30 -18.71
C LYS A 217 -18.21 7.77 -18.63
N HIS A 218 -18.79 7.12 -19.63
CA HIS A 218 -18.96 5.67 -19.62
C HIS A 218 -17.62 4.98 -19.89
N GLU A 219 -16.82 5.54 -20.78
CA GLU A 219 -15.49 5.07 -21.14
C GLU A 219 -14.52 5.21 -19.96
N ILE A 220 -14.62 6.30 -19.18
CA ILE A 220 -13.86 6.48 -17.93
C ILE A 220 -14.26 5.40 -16.92
N LEU A 221 -15.56 5.18 -16.73
CA LEU A 221 -16.04 4.14 -15.82
C LEU A 221 -15.60 2.74 -16.28
N ASP A 222 -15.67 2.45 -17.57
CA ASP A 222 -15.23 1.18 -18.13
C ASP A 222 -13.73 0.95 -17.93
N TYR A 223 -12.90 1.98 -18.10
CA TYR A 223 -11.47 1.92 -17.79
C TYR A 223 -11.24 1.65 -16.29
N TRP A 224 -11.89 2.43 -15.41
CA TRP A 224 -11.75 2.24 -13.98
C TRP A 224 -12.24 0.88 -13.49
N LEU A 225 -13.25 0.30 -14.13
CA LEU A 225 -13.74 -1.06 -13.84
C LEU A 225 -12.87 -2.16 -14.48
N GLY A 226 -11.91 -1.80 -15.33
CA GLY A 226 -11.03 -2.75 -16.03
C GLY A 226 -11.69 -3.47 -17.20
N ARG A 227 -12.76 -2.91 -17.76
CA ARG A 227 -13.40 -3.42 -18.99
C ARG A 227 -12.63 -3.01 -20.24
N VAL A 228 -11.87 -1.92 -20.15
CA VAL A 228 -10.88 -1.50 -21.16
C VAL A 228 -9.53 -1.26 -20.48
N GLU A 229 -8.44 -1.52 -21.19
CA GLU A 229 -7.08 -1.45 -20.64
C GLU A 229 -6.51 -0.03 -20.59
N GLN A 230 -6.90 0.83 -21.54
CA GLN A 230 -6.37 2.16 -21.71
C GLN A 230 -7.40 3.21 -21.31
N PRO A 231 -6.98 4.33 -20.68
CA PRO A 231 -7.87 5.44 -20.39
C PRO A 231 -8.35 6.08 -21.70
N PRO A 232 -9.60 6.59 -21.75
CA PRO A 232 -10.11 7.25 -22.95
C PRO A 232 -9.36 8.56 -23.25
N ILE A 233 -9.29 8.91 -24.54
CA ILE A 233 -8.82 10.23 -24.97
C ILE A 233 -9.96 11.22 -24.70
N LEU A 234 -9.68 12.27 -23.94
CA LEU A 234 -10.67 13.29 -23.61
C LEU A 234 -10.79 14.28 -24.79
N ALA A 235 -11.99 14.43 -25.36
CA ALA A 235 -12.20 15.10 -26.64
C ALA A 235 -11.94 16.62 -26.62
N VAL A 236 -12.19 17.29 -25.48
CA VAL A 236 -11.79 18.66 -25.17
C VAL A 236 -11.67 18.70 -23.65
N SER A 237 -10.78 19.55 -23.12
CA SER A 237 -10.53 19.73 -21.68
C SER A 237 -11.77 19.38 -20.87
N PHE A 238 -11.63 18.34 -20.04
CA PHE A 238 -12.51 18.05 -18.92
C PHE A 238 -12.46 19.29 -18.01
N SER A 239 -13.12 20.36 -18.44
CA SER A 239 -12.68 21.74 -18.18
C SER A 239 -12.97 22.15 -16.76
N GLY A 240 -13.79 21.38 -16.04
CA GLY A 240 -13.90 21.53 -14.60
C GLY A 240 -13.08 20.52 -13.78
N LEU A 241 -12.55 19.40 -14.30
CA LEU A 241 -11.51 18.62 -13.58
C LEU A 241 -10.15 19.34 -13.60
N GLY A 242 -10.01 20.38 -14.42
CA GLY A 242 -8.80 21.17 -14.53
C GLY A 242 -7.68 20.45 -15.30
N PRO A 243 -6.46 21.01 -15.30
CA PRO A 243 -5.35 20.52 -16.12
C PRO A 243 -4.85 19.11 -15.74
N ARG A 244 -5.26 18.57 -14.58
CA ARG A 244 -4.81 17.26 -14.06
C ARG A 244 -5.81 16.12 -14.27
N ALA A 245 -6.91 16.37 -14.99
CA ALA A 245 -7.98 15.39 -15.22
C ALA A 245 -7.47 14.03 -15.74
N SER A 246 -6.58 14.05 -16.73
CA SER A 246 -6.03 12.83 -17.34
C SER A 246 -5.19 12.01 -16.36
N ASP A 247 -4.43 12.68 -15.49
CA ASP A 247 -3.59 12.01 -14.49
C ASP A 247 -4.47 11.38 -13.40
N TRP A 248 -5.49 12.09 -12.93
CA TRP A 248 -6.45 11.53 -11.97
C TRP A 248 -7.20 10.32 -12.51
N ILE A 249 -7.68 10.38 -13.76
CA ILE A 249 -8.32 9.24 -14.40
C ILE A 249 -7.35 8.06 -14.43
N ARG A 250 -6.10 8.28 -14.86
CA ARG A 250 -5.08 7.24 -14.93
C ARG A 250 -4.80 6.63 -13.55
N ASP A 251 -4.54 7.45 -12.54
CA ASP A 251 -4.10 7.04 -11.21
C ASP A 251 -5.23 6.36 -10.41
N ILE A 252 -6.46 6.86 -10.50
CA ILE A 252 -7.64 6.14 -9.97
C ILE A 252 -7.77 4.77 -10.65
N GLY A 253 -7.55 4.70 -11.97
CA GLY A 253 -7.54 3.44 -12.71
C GLY A 253 -6.47 2.48 -12.22
N HIS A 254 -5.26 2.96 -11.93
CA HIS A 254 -4.17 2.14 -11.38
C HIS A 254 -4.47 1.64 -9.96
N LEU A 255 -4.97 2.49 -9.07
CA LEU A 255 -5.38 2.10 -7.72
C LEU A 255 -6.53 1.09 -7.74
N ALA A 256 -7.52 1.33 -8.61
CA ALA A 256 -8.64 0.41 -8.79
C ALA A 256 -8.17 -0.95 -9.34
N ARG A 257 -7.25 -0.95 -10.31
CA ARG A 257 -6.64 -2.17 -10.86
C ARG A 257 -5.87 -2.94 -9.79
N LEU A 258 -5.04 -2.27 -9.00
CA LEU A 258 -4.32 -2.88 -7.87
C LEU A 258 -5.28 -3.63 -6.94
N ILE A 259 -6.36 -2.98 -6.48
CA ILE A 259 -7.33 -3.59 -5.56
C ILE A 259 -8.03 -4.79 -6.21
N ARG A 260 -8.45 -4.67 -7.47
CA ARG A 260 -9.11 -5.77 -8.19
C ARG A 260 -8.18 -6.97 -8.41
N GLN A 261 -6.93 -6.72 -8.79
CA GLN A 261 -5.95 -7.79 -9.05
C GLN A 261 -5.59 -8.51 -7.75
N ALA A 262 -5.27 -7.77 -6.68
CA ALA A 262 -5.00 -8.36 -5.37
C ALA A 262 -6.20 -9.21 -4.89
N ALA A 263 -7.43 -8.71 -5.03
CA ALA A 263 -8.62 -9.47 -4.70
C ALA A 263 -8.81 -10.72 -5.58
N ALA A 264 -8.61 -10.62 -6.89
CA ALA A 264 -8.72 -11.76 -7.81
C ALA A 264 -7.69 -12.86 -7.50
N GLN A 265 -6.49 -12.45 -7.06
CA GLN A 265 -5.40 -13.34 -6.66
C GLN A 265 -5.47 -13.81 -5.20
N GLN A 266 -6.51 -13.41 -4.46
CA GLN A 266 -6.65 -13.75 -3.03
C GLN A 266 -5.45 -13.28 -2.19
N GLN A 267 -5.01 -12.04 -2.42
CA GLN A 267 -3.86 -11.42 -1.77
C GLN A 267 -4.28 -10.25 -0.88
N GLY A 268 -3.46 -9.99 0.15
CA GLY A 268 -3.49 -8.74 0.88
C GLY A 268 -2.79 -7.61 0.14
N VAL A 269 -2.75 -6.43 0.75
CA VAL A 269 -2.02 -5.27 0.21
C VAL A 269 -1.16 -4.66 1.31
N THR A 270 0.12 -4.43 1.02
CA THR A 270 1.01 -3.60 1.85
C THR A 270 1.08 -2.18 1.31
N ALA A 271 1.31 -1.24 2.21
CA ALA A 271 1.66 0.14 1.91
C ALA A 271 2.94 0.50 2.65
N VAL A 272 3.85 1.21 1.99
CA VAL A 272 5.02 1.83 2.62
C VAL A 272 5.17 3.27 2.17
N LEU A 273 5.46 4.11 3.15
CA LEU A 273 5.69 5.53 3.03
C LEU A 273 7.19 5.77 3.14
N GLY A 274 7.75 6.59 2.27
CA GLY A 274 9.17 6.93 2.39
C GLY A 274 9.66 8.07 1.52
N MET A 275 10.93 8.40 1.67
CA MET A 275 11.58 9.44 0.87
C MET A 275 11.83 8.96 -0.57
N ALA A 276 11.60 9.88 -1.53
CA ALA A 276 11.68 9.59 -2.95
C ALA A 276 13.06 9.03 -3.34
N GLY A 277 13.08 7.86 -3.99
CA GLY A 277 14.31 7.23 -4.49
C GLY A 277 14.52 5.77 -4.06
N ARG A 278 14.09 5.35 -2.87
CA ARG A 278 14.30 3.95 -2.42
C ARG A 278 13.39 2.92 -3.10
N GLY A 279 12.25 3.35 -3.65
CA GLY A 279 11.31 2.47 -4.36
C GLY A 279 11.49 2.38 -5.88
N ARG A 280 12.38 3.21 -6.47
CA ARG A 280 12.55 3.28 -7.94
C ARG A 280 13.69 2.43 -8.49
N ASP A 281 14.69 2.10 -7.68
CA ASP A 281 15.92 1.46 -8.17
C ASP A 281 15.90 -0.08 -8.19
N HIS A 282 14.87 -0.73 -7.64
CA HIS A 282 14.79 -2.21 -7.61
C HIS A 282 13.99 -2.84 -8.76
N GLY A 283 13.63 -2.05 -9.78
CA GLY A 283 12.91 -2.52 -10.98
C GLY A 283 13.74 -2.53 -12.27
N ARG A 284 15.06 -2.37 -12.20
CA ARG A 284 15.98 -2.49 -13.34
C ARG A 284 17.10 -3.47 -13.01
N GLY A 285 16.75 -4.75 -13.03
CA GLY A 285 17.66 -5.88 -13.20
C GLY A 285 17.13 -6.72 -14.34
#